data_AF-A0A349NIH8-F1
#
_entry.id   AF-A0A349NIH8-F1
#
_cell.length_a   1.000
_cell.length_b   1.000
_cell.length_c   1.000
_cell.angle_alpha   90.00
_cell.angle_beta   90.00
_cell.angle_gamma   90.00
#
_symmetry.space_group_name_H-M   'P 1'
#
loop_
_entity.id
_entity.type
_entity.pdbx_description
1 polymer ?
#
loop_
_entity_poly.entity_id
_entity_poly.type
_entity_poly.pdbx_seq_one_letter_code
_entity_poly.pdbx_strand_id
1 'polypeptide(L)'
;MNLTGMGLMAAAILPGKALAQQTGQTVTPERPNIVFILADDLGYGDLHCYGNDYIKTPNIDRLAAQGTVFEQAYAGRGIGSRSRCALMTGEFTGKTRIRG
;
A
#
# COMPACT_ATOMS: atom_id res chain seq x y z
N MET A 1 54.55 -33.43 -7.81
CA MET A 1 53.75 -34.51 -7.22
C MET A 1 52.47 -33.88 -6.67
N ASN A 2 51.29 -33.90 -7.29
CA ASN A 2 50.72 -34.77 -8.31
C ASN A 2 49.74 -33.97 -9.19
N LEU A 3 49.82 -34.25 -10.48
CA LEU A 3 48.88 -33.88 -11.55
C LEU A 3 47.70 -34.87 -11.53
N THR A 4 46.65 -34.55 -12.28
CA THR A 4 45.57 -35.42 -12.84
C THR A 4 44.20 -35.33 -12.18
N GLY A 5 43.34 -34.52 -12.79
CA GLY A 5 41.90 -34.48 -12.56
C GLY A 5 41.19 -33.63 -13.61
N MET A 6 41.56 -33.81 -14.88
CA MET A 6 40.90 -33.21 -16.05
C MET A 6 39.44 -33.69 -16.15
N GLY A 7 38.49 -32.80 -15.87
CA GLY A 7 37.12 -32.86 -16.36
C GLY A 7 36.91 -31.77 -17.41
N LEU A 8 37.42 -32.01 -18.61
CA LEU A 8 37.17 -31.20 -19.80
C LEU A 8 35.80 -31.57 -20.40
N MET A 9 35.28 -30.65 -21.22
CA MET A 9 34.09 -30.74 -22.09
C MET A 9 32.79 -30.28 -21.41
N ALA A 10 32.02 -29.32 -21.93
CA ALA A 10 32.07 -28.67 -23.23
C ALA A 10 31.45 -27.27 -23.11
N ALA A 11 32.11 -26.30 -23.76
CA ALA A 11 31.54 -25.02 -24.08
C ALA A 11 30.31 -25.21 -24.98
N ALA A 12 29.11 -25.06 -24.41
CA ALA A 12 27.92 -24.79 -25.20
C ALA A 12 27.92 -23.30 -25.56
N ILE A 13 28.63 -22.96 -26.63
CA ILE A 13 28.45 -21.71 -27.36
C ILE A 13 27.06 -21.82 -28.01
N LEU A 14 26.03 -21.31 -27.33
CA LEU A 14 24.77 -21.00 -27.99
C LEU A 14 24.91 -19.64 -28.68
N PRO A 15 24.73 -19.57 -30.00
CA PRO A 15 24.57 -18.29 -30.68
C PRO A 15 23.17 -17.74 -30.40
N GLY A 16 23.11 -16.51 -29.92
CA GLY A 16 21.99 -15.60 -30.20
C GLY A 16 20.62 -16.00 -29.66
N LYS A 17 20.38 -15.70 -28.39
CA LYS A 17 19.20 -14.89 -28.04
C LYS A 17 19.67 -13.78 -27.13
N ALA A 18 19.86 -12.60 -27.71
CA ALA A 18 19.86 -11.37 -26.93
C ALA A 18 18.56 -11.42 -26.12
N LEU A 19 18.67 -11.62 -24.80
CA LEU A 19 17.60 -11.21 -23.91
C LEU A 19 17.46 -9.72 -24.17
N ALA A 20 16.47 -9.36 -24.97
CA ALA A 20 15.99 -8.01 -25.06
C ALA A 20 15.53 -7.67 -23.64
N GLN A 21 16.43 -7.06 -22.88
CA GLN A 21 16.12 -6.46 -21.61
C GLN A 21 15.12 -5.37 -21.96
N GLN A 22 13.83 -5.70 -21.85
CA GLN A 22 12.77 -4.71 -21.87
C GLN A 22 13.01 -3.85 -20.64
N THR A 23 13.85 -2.84 -20.80
CA THR A 23 13.87 -1.67 -19.94
C THR A 23 12.55 -0.97 -20.19
N GLY A 24 11.49 -1.50 -19.60
CA GLY A 24 10.26 -0.75 -19.42
C GLY A 24 10.66 0.50 -18.68
N GLN A 25 10.72 1.63 -19.39
CA GLN A 25 10.87 2.92 -18.76
C GLN A 25 9.67 3.06 -17.83
N THR A 26 9.89 2.83 -16.53
CA THR A 26 8.99 3.29 -15.49
C THR A 26 9.02 4.80 -15.58
N VAL A 27 8.10 5.36 -16.36
CA VAL A 27 7.79 6.78 -16.33
C VAL A 27 7.30 7.04 -14.93
N THR A 28 8.17 7.56 -14.06
CA THR A 28 7.74 8.07 -12.75
C THR A 28 6.84 9.26 -13.07
N PRO A 29 5.52 9.16 -12.83
CA PRO A 29 4.65 10.27 -13.12
C PRO A 29 5.08 11.45 -12.24
N GLU A 30 5.21 12.63 -12.85
CA GLU A 30 5.64 13.86 -12.15
C GLU A 30 4.72 14.18 -10.95
N ARG A 31 3.48 13.66 -10.98
CA ARG A 31 2.49 13.77 -9.92
C ARG A 31 1.98 12.37 -9.55
N PRO A 32 2.06 11.97 -8.27
CA PRO A 32 1.53 10.67 -7.85
C PRO A 32 0.00 10.65 -7.96
N ASN A 33 -0.55 9.47 -8.23
CA ASN A 33 -1.98 9.23 -8.11
C ASN A 33 -2.34 9.05 -6.64
N ILE A 34 -3.39 9.72 -6.17
CA ILE A 34 -3.88 9.60 -4.80
C ILE A 34 -5.19 8.82 -4.84
N VAL A 35 -5.22 7.65 -4.19
CA VAL A 35 -6.44 6.85 -3.99
C VAL A 35 -6.85 6.99 -2.53
N PHE A 36 -7.97 7.67 -2.30
CA PHE A 36 -8.54 7.84 -0.96
C PHE A 36 -9.71 6.88 -0.75
N ILE A 37 -9.56 5.95 0.19
CA ILE A 37 -10.59 4.94 0.54
C ILE A 37 -11.16 5.32 1.90
N LEU A 38 -12.48 5.50 1.97
CA LEU A 38 -13.22 5.80 3.20
C LEU A 38 -14.29 4.72 3.42
N ALA A 39 -14.29 4.12 4.61
CA ALA A 39 -15.35 3.24 5.08
C ALA A 39 -16.25 4.00 6.06
N ASP A 40 -17.57 3.89 5.91
CA ASP A 40 -18.55 4.45 6.87
C ASP A 40 -18.74 3.47 8.03
N ASP A 41 -18.96 4.00 9.24
CA ASP A 41 -19.18 3.23 10.48
C ASP A 41 -18.10 2.20 10.86
N LEU A 42 -16.85 2.36 10.38
CA LEU A 42 -15.71 1.53 10.77
C LEU A 42 -15.10 2.03 12.10
N GLY A 43 -15.22 1.23 13.15
CA GLY A 43 -14.63 1.49 14.46
C GLY A 43 -13.15 1.15 14.55
N TYR A 44 -12.45 1.76 15.51
CA TYR A 44 -11.02 1.53 15.74
C TYR A 44 -10.70 0.05 16.00
N GLY A 45 -11.55 -0.65 16.74
CA GLY A 45 -11.36 -2.06 17.10
C GLY A 45 -11.84 -3.06 16.06
N ASP A 46 -12.25 -2.64 14.86
CA ASP A 46 -12.84 -3.56 13.87
C ASP A 46 -11.81 -4.24 12.96
N LEU A 47 -10.58 -3.74 12.92
CA LEU A 47 -9.52 -4.27 12.05
C LEU A 47 -8.51 -5.10 12.82
N HIS A 48 -7.98 -6.14 12.18
CA HIS A 48 -6.95 -6.99 12.77
C HIS A 48 -5.67 -6.21 13.09
N CYS A 49 -5.27 -5.29 12.20
CA CYS A 49 -4.12 -4.42 12.43
C CYS A 49 -4.24 -3.47 13.65
N TYR A 50 -5.44 -3.29 14.21
CA TYR A 50 -5.68 -2.55 15.46
C TYR A 50 -5.94 -3.47 16.68
N GLY A 51 -5.71 -4.78 16.54
CA GLY A 51 -5.80 -5.76 17.63
C GLY A 51 -7.08 -6.62 17.66
N ASN A 52 -7.87 -6.65 16.58
CA ASN A 52 -9.02 -7.55 16.48
C ASN A 52 -8.61 -8.96 16.03
N ASP A 53 -8.70 -9.95 16.91
CA ASP A 53 -8.32 -11.34 16.58
C ASP A 53 -9.44 -12.13 15.87
N TYR A 54 -10.67 -11.61 15.84
CA TYR A 54 -11.84 -12.32 15.30
C TYR A 54 -12.15 -11.95 13.85
N ILE A 55 -11.97 -10.68 13.49
CA ILE A 55 -12.29 -10.17 12.15
C ILE A 55 -11.04 -10.25 11.27
N LYS A 56 -11.13 -11.00 10.17
CA LYS A 56 -10.01 -11.20 9.23
C LYS A 56 -10.03 -10.14 8.14
N THR A 57 -8.99 -9.30 8.08
CA THR A 57 -8.88 -8.20 7.12
C THR A 57 -7.60 -8.25 6.27
N PRO A 58 -7.32 -9.36 5.56
CA PRO A 58 -5.99 -9.64 4.99
C PRO A 58 -5.49 -8.57 3.99
N ASN A 59 -6.41 -7.92 3.25
CA ASN A 59 -6.04 -6.86 2.31
C ASN A 59 -5.64 -5.55 3.00
N ILE A 60 -6.34 -5.22 4.10
CA ILE A 60 -6.07 -4.02 4.90
C ILE A 60 -4.82 -4.25 5.74
N ASP A 61 -4.64 -5.44 6.30
CA ASP A 61 -3.46 -5.81 7.08
C ASP A 61 -2.20 -5.76 6.22
N ARG A 62 -2.29 -6.22 4.96
CA ARG A 62 -1.19 -6.08 3.99
C ARG A 62 -0.88 -4.61 3.68
N LEU A 63 -1.90 -3.75 3.56
CA LEU A 63 -1.71 -2.32 3.35
C LEU A 63 -1.04 -1.65 4.56
N ALA A 64 -1.48 -2.01 5.78
CA ALA A 64 -0.90 -1.54 7.03
C ALA A 64 0.58 -1.94 7.15
N ALA A 65 0.93 -3.19 6.81
CA ALA A 65 2.31 -3.69 6.85
C ALA A 65 3.24 -3.05 5.81
N GLN A 66 2.69 -2.55 4.69
CA GLN A 66 3.44 -1.90 3.61
C GLN A 66 3.51 -0.37 3.74
N GLY A 67 2.80 0.20 4.72
CA GLY A 67 2.63 1.63 4.86
C GLY A 67 2.78 2.11 6.31
N THR A 68 2.06 3.18 6.62
CA THR A 68 2.05 3.77 7.96
C THR A 68 0.66 3.66 8.55
N VAL A 69 0.60 3.20 9.80
CA VAL A 69 -0.63 3.12 10.60
C VAL A 69 -0.69 4.30 11.56
N PHE A 70 -1.88 4.90 11.71
CA PHE A 70 -2.11 6.00 12.65
C PHE A 70 -3.03 5.52 13.77
N GLU A 71 -2.48 5.36 14.98
CA GLU A 71 -3.24 4.93 16.16
C GLU A 71 -4.14 6.05 16.73
N GLN A 72 -3.90 7.30 16.33
CA GLN A 72 -4.56 8.49 16.88
C GLN A 72 -5.17 9.37 15.75
N ALA A 73 -5.92 8.74 14.85
CA ALA A 73 -6.64 9.41 13.77
C ALA A 73 -8.12 9.63 14.14
N TYR A 74 -8.48 10.87 14.51
CA TYR A 74 -9.83 11.21 14.95
C TYR A 74 -10.71 11.67 13.79
N ALA A 75 -11.96 11.19 13.75
CA ALA A 75 -12.98 11.70 12.85
C ALA A 75 -13.38 13.13 13.24
N GLY A 76 -13.74 13.97 12.25
CA GLY A 76 -14.17 15.35 12.52
C GLY A 76 -15.39 15.45 13.44
N ARG A 77 -16.30 14.46 13.38
CA ARG A 77 -17.40 14.24 14.33
C ARG A 77 -17.96 12.82 14.15
N GLY A 78 -18.64 12.29 15.18
CA GLY A 78 -19.33 10.98 15.14
C GLY A 78 -20.62 10.93 14.28
N ILE A 79 -20.76 11.81 13.29
CA ILE A 79 -21.87 11.78 12.32
C ILE A 79 -21.28 11.78 10.92
N GLY A 80 -21.63 10.78 10.09
CA GLY A 80 -21.04 10.57 8.77
C GLY A 80 -21.08 11.81 7.87
N SER A 81 -22.21 12.52 7.80
CA SER A 81 -22.33 13.74 6.99
C SER A 81 -21.39 14.86 7.42
N ARG A 82 -21.15 15.02 8.73
CA ARG A 82 -20.24 16.04 9.27
C ARG A 82 -18.78 15.65 9.19
N SER A 83 -18.48 14.37 9.42
CA SER A 83 -17.14 13.83 9.22
C SER A 83 -16.68 14.04 7.77
N ARG A 84 -17.53 13.67 6.80
CA ARG A 84 -17.27 13.90 5.37
C ARG A 84 -17.16 15.37 5.02
N CYS A 85 -18.03 16.22 5.58
CA CYS A 85 -17.95 17.66 5.32
C CYS A 85 -16.61 18.24 5.79
N ALA A 86 -16.17 17.91 7.02
CA ALA A 86 -14.88 18.36 7.54
C ALA A 86 -13.72 17.82 6.71
N LEU A 87 -13.78 16.57 6.27
CA LEU A 87 -12.77 15.95 5.42
C LEU A 87 -12.65 16.62 4.04
N MET A 88 -13.78 16.90 3.39
CA MET A 88 -13.79 17.50 2.05
C MET A 88 -13.41 18.99 2.05
N THR A 89 -13.74 19.72 3.11
CA THR A 89 -13.43 21.16 3.19
C THR A 89 -12.10 21.44 3.88
N GLY A 90 -11.53 20.47 4.62
CA GLY A 90 -10.36 20.70 5.47
C GLY A 90 -10.62 21.65 6.64
N GLU A 91 -11.90 21.83 7.02
CA GLU A 91 -12.32 22.78 8.05
C GLU A 91 -12.85 22.05 9.27
N PHE A 92 -12.69 22.66 10.44
CA PHE A 92 -13.28 22.10 11.65
C PHE A 92 -14.82 22.20 11.62
N THR A 93 -15.48 21.31 12.35
CA THR A 93 -16.94 21.09 12.25
C THR A 93 -17.84 22.23 12.73
N GLY A 94 -17.29 23.31 13.29
CA GLY A 94 -18.02 24.55 13.59
C GLY A 94 -18.03 25.55 12.43
N LYS A 95 -17.06 25.47 11.51
CA LYS A 95 -17.02 26.27 10.27
C LYS A 95 -17.75 25.60 9.10
N THR A 96 -17.92 24.29 9.13
CA THR A 96 -18.63 23.55 8.09
C THR A 96 -20.11 23.95 8.01
N ARG A 97 -20.70 23.84 6.81
CA ARG A 97 -22.13 24.11 6.57
C ARG A 97 -23.04 23.12 7.29
N ILE A 98 -22.64 21.85 7.38
CA ILE A 98 -23.40 20.81 8.10
C ILE A 98 -23.06 20.90 9.60
N ARG A 99 -24.03 21.32 10.41
CA ARG A 99 -23.88 21.66 11.85
C ARG A 99 -24.75 20.86 12.83
N GLY A 100 -25.69 20.04 12.32
CA GLY A 100 -26.57 19.17 13.13
C GLY A 100 -25.83 18.08 13.89
#